data_AF-A0A6S7FCE9-F1
#
_entry.id   AF-A0A6S7FCE9-F1
#
_cell.length_a   1.000
_cell.length_b   1.000
_cell.length_c   1.000
_cell.angle_alpha   90.00
_cell.angle_beta   90.00
_cell.angle_gamma   90.00
#
_symmetry.space_group_name_H-M   'P 1'
#
loop_
_entity.id
_entity.type
_entity.pdbx_description
1 polymer ?
#
loop_
_entity_poly.entity_id
_entity_poly.type
_entity_poly.pdbx_seq_one_letter_code
_entity_poly.pdbx_strand_id
1 'polypeptide(L)'
;MCESFDLGLPHVNMIRSWYSSMNGEPGFTKDALTVLKANVTGAKRDNQVVCALILDEMAIHKHVKWDGNQFRGYVDLGTGINDDSLPEPTDALAFMAVLVNLLVLLGRRKPT
;
A
#
# COMPACT_ATOMS: atom_id res chain seq x y z
N MET A 1 -32.12 -11.34 -8.30
CA MET A 1 -32.12 -12.39 -7.27
C MET A 1 -30.69 -12.90 -7.23
N CYS A 2 -29.90 -12.54 -6.22
CA CYS A 2 -28.50 -12.97 -6.15
C CYS A 2 -28.44 -14.43 -5.72
N GLU A 3 -27.80 -15.25 -6.54
CA GLU A 3 -27.44 -16.63 -6.20
C GLU A 3 -26.36 -16.59 -5.11
N SER A 4 -26.67 -17.13 -3.94
CA SER A 4 -25.73 -17.26 -2.83
C SER A 4 -24.86 -18.48 -3.10
N PHE A 5 -23.61 -18.27 -3.52
CA PHE A 5 -22.63 -19.35 -3.54
C PHE A 5 -22.30 -19.75 -2.10
N ASP A 6 -22.58 -21.01 -1.74
CA ASP A 6 -22.28 -21.62 -0.43
C ASP A 6 -20.76 -21.92 -0.27
N LEU A 7 -19.95 -20.97 -0.71
CA LEU A 7 -18.52 -20.92 -0.40
C LEU A 7 -18.48 -20.39 1.03
N GLY A 8 -17.82 -21.07 1.97
CA GLY A 8 -17.67 -20.66 3.38
C GLY A 8 -16.86 -19.37 3.58
N LEU A 9 -17.11 -18.35 2.75
CA LEU A 9 -16.50 -17.05 2.73
C LEU A 9 -17.26 -16.13 3.67
N PRO A 10 -16.54 -15.25 4.38
CA PRO A 10 -17.19 -14.24 5.22
C PRO A 10 -18.03 -13.30 4.36
N HIS A 11 -19.16 -12.84 4.93
CA HIS A 11 -20.01 -11.83 4.31
C HIS A 11 -19.20 -10.55 4.00
N VAL A 12 -19.54 -9.85 2.91
CA VAL A 12 -18.82 -8.64 2.44
C VAL A 12 -18.64 -7.58 3.53
N ASN A 13 -19.62 -7.44 4.44
CA ASN A 13 -19.51 -6.50 5.56
C ASN A 13 -18.40 -6.87 6.56
N MET A 14 -18.14 -8.17 6.78
CA MET A 14 -17.02 -8.61 7.61
C MET A 14 -15.69 -8.25 6.95
N ILE A 15 -15.57 -8.49 5.64
CA ILE A 15 -14.37 -8.12 4.88
C ILE A 15 -14.12 -6.61 4.99
N ARG A 16 -15.16 -5.78 4.76
CA ARG A 16 -15.06 -4.32 4.89
C ARG A 16 -14.62 -3.88 6.28
N SER A 17 -15.14 -4.51 7.34
CA SER A 17 -14.75 -4.24 8.73
C SER A 17 -13.28 -4.57 9.01
N TRP A 18 -12.77 -5.66 8.44
CA TRP A 18 -11.35 -5.98 8.57
C TRP A 18 -10.48 -4.93 7.88
N TYR A 19 -10.85 -4.52 6.66
CA TYR A 19 -10.09 -3.50 5.92
C TYR A 19 -10.22 -2.08 6.50
N SER A 20 -11.31 -1.74 7.19
CA SER A 20 -11.45 -0.42 7.84
C SER A 20 -10.47 -0.19 9.00
N SER A 21 -9.86 -1.25 9.52
CA SER A 21 -8.81 -1.13 10.55
C SER A 21 -7.43 -0.74 9.99
N MET A 22 -7.23 -0.84 8.68
CA MET A 22 -5.97 -0.50 8.04
C MET A 22 -5.87 1.00 7.80
N ASN A 23 -4.67 1.54 8.04
CA ASN A 23 -4.40 2.96 7.80
C ASN A 23 -4.26 3.21 6.28
N GLY A 24 -5.17 3.99 5.71
CA GLY A 24 -5.15 4.41 4.31
C GLY A 24 -4.75 5.88 4.09
N GLU A 25 -4.13 6.54 5.08
CA GLU A 25 -3.66 7.92 4.92
C GLU A 25 -2.55 8.02 3.84
N PRO A 26 -2.42 9.19 3.17
CA PRO A 26 -1.35 9.43 2.21
C PRO A 26 0.05 9.22 2.80
N GLY A 27 1.00 8.89 1.92
CA GLY A 27 2.40 8.65 2.27
C GLY A 27 2.77 7.17 2.34
N PHE A 28 3.77 6.83 3.14
CA PHE A 28 4.33 5.47 3.18
C PHE A 28 3.56 4.54 4.10
N THR A 29 3.22 3.36 3.61
CA THR A 29 2.59 2.29 4.39
C THR A 29 3.57 1.72 5.42
N LYS A 30 3.35 2.03 6.70
CA LYS A 30 4.19 1.54 7.83
C LYS A 30 4.21 0.02 7.91
N ASP A 31 3.08 -0.64 7.62
CA ASP A 31 2.97 -2.09 7.65
C ASP A 31 3.89 -2.73 6.59
N ALA A 32 3.92 -2.17 5.39
CA ALA A 32 4.82 -2.62 4.32
C ALA A 32 6.29 -2.47 4.72
N LEU A 33 6.67 -1.32 5.31
CA LEU A 33 8.03 -1.10 5.80
C LEU A 33 8.41 -2.04 6.95
N THR A 34 7.45 -2.38 7.82
CA THR A 34 7.66 -3.33 8.93
C THR A 34 7.95 -4.73 8.40
N VAL A 35 7.18 -5.19 7.41
CA VAL A 35 7.41 -6.47 6.74
C VAL A 35 8.76 -6.46 6.01
N LEU A 36 9.09 -5.37 5.32
CA LEU A 36 10.38 -5.22 4.65
C LEU A 36 11.54 -5.28 5.64
N LYS A 37 11.42 -4.62 6.79
CA LYS A 37 12.42 -4.69 7.88
C LYS A 37 12.57 -6.12 8.39
N ALA A 38 11.49 -6.85 8.61
CA ALA A 38 11.53 -8.25 9.03
C ALA A 38 12.30 -9.11 8.02
N ASN A 39 12.04 -8.93 6.72
CA ASN A 39 12.74 -9.64 5.65
C ASN A 39 14.24 -9.35 5.63
N VAL A 40 14.63 -8.09 5.83
CA VAL A 40 16.05 -7.68 5.92
C VAL A 40 16.73 -8.30 7.15
N THR A 41 16.06 -8.29 8.30
CA THR A 41 16.62 -8.89 9.52
C THR A 41 16.72 -10.41 9.46
N GLY A 42 15.83 -11.07 8.72
CA GLY A 42 15.84 -12.52 8.52
C GLY A 42 16.83 -13.00 7.45
N ALA A 43 17.37 -12.08 6.63
CA ALA A 43 18.36 -12.41 5.63
C ALA A 43 19.70 -12.82 6.29
N LYS A 44 20.34 -13.86 5.76
CA LYS A 44 21.70 -14.24 6.18
C LYS A 44 22.66 -13.09 5.88
N ARG A 45 23.69 -12.92 6.71
CA ARG A 45 24.72 -11.85 6.56
C ARG A 45 25.32 -11.76 5.15
N ASP A 46 25.43 -12.88 4.45
CA ASP A 46 26.03 -12.95 3.10
C ASP A 46 25.04 -12.60 1.97
N ASN A 47 23.75 -12.48 2.27
CA ASN A 47 22.70 -12.14 1.30
C ASN A 47 22.19 -10.72 1.56
N GLN A 48 22.81 -9.73 0.92
CA GLN A 48 22.29 -8.37 0.92
C GLN A 48 20.93 -8.35 0.24
N VAL A 49 19.89 -7.82 0.91
CA VAL A 49 18.59 -7.59 0.29
C VAL A 49 18.71 -6.41 -0.67
N VAL A 50 18.42 -6.64 -1.95
CA VAL A 50 18.45 -5.60 -2.97
C VAL A 50 17.02 -5.38 -3.46
N CYS A 51 16.58 -4.13 -3.45
CA CYS A 51 15.30 -3.72 -4.04
C CYS A 51 15.50 -2.66 -5.12
N ALA A 52 14.63 -2.69 -6.12
CA ALA A 52 14.40 -1.59 -7.04
C ALA A 52 13.22 -0.77 -6.52
N LEU A 53 13.40 0.55 -6.40
CA LEU A 53 12.30 1.47 -6.13
C LEU A 53 11.75 1.96 -7.47
N ILE A 54 10.49 1.62 -7.73
CA ILE A 54 9.75 2.04 -8.92
C ILE A 54 8.80 3.16 -8.49
N LEU A 55 8.77 4.22 -9.29
CA LEU A 55 7.86 5.36 -9.12
C LEU A 55 7.03 5.49 -10.38
N ASP A 56 5.74 5.73 -10.22
CA ASP A 56 4.84 6.01 -11.34
C ASP A 56 3.75 7.00 -10.92
N GLU A 57 3.23 7.74 -11.90
CA GLU A 57 2.11 8.67 -11.71
C GLU A 57 0.83 8.01 -12.24
N MET A 58 -0.22 8.04 -11.43
CA MET A 58 -1.51 7.46 -11.77
C MET A 58 -2.59 8.54 -11.77
N ALA A 59 -3.20 8.79 -12.93
CA ALA A 59 -4.32 9.72 -13.03
C ALA A 59 -5.50 9.24 -12.17
N ILE A 60 -6.07 10.17 -11.40
CA ILE A 60 -7.22 9.94 -10.52
C ILE A 60 -8.35 10.91 -10.82
N HIS A 61 -9.58 10.46 -10.56
CA HIS A 61 -10.74 11.34 -10.64
C HIS A 61 -10.76 12.30 -9.45
N LYS A 62 -10.93 13.58 -9.75
CA LYS A 62 -11.12 14.62 -8.77
C LYS A 62 -12.41 14.37 -7.99
N HIS A 63 -12.28 14.22 -6.67
CA HIS A 63 -13.41 13.99 -5.81
C HIS A 63 -13.06 14.33 -4.36
N VAL A 64 -13.69 15.37 -3.83
CA VAL A 64 -13.59 15.76 -2.42
C VAL A 64 -14.76 15.17 -1.65
N LYS A 65 -14.48 14.47 -0.54
CA LYS A 65 -15.51 13.85 0.30
C LYS A 65 -15.24 14.10 1.78
N TRP A 66 -16.29 14.42 2.53
CA TRP A 66 -16.26 14.42 3.99
C TRP A 66 -16.35 12.99 4.54
N ASP A 67 -15.37 12.58 5.33
CA ASP A 67 -15.31 11.24 5.94
C ASP A 67 -15.85 11.20 7.38
N GLY A 68 -16.54 12.26 7.83
CA GLY A 68 -17.01 12.40 9.21
C GLY A 68 -16.04 13.13 10.14
N ASN A 69 -14.73 13.13 9.80
CA ASN A 69 -13.69 13.79 10.59
C ASN A 69 -12.97 14.91 9.82
N GLN A 70 -12.65 14.70 8.54
CA GLN A 70 -11.96 15.67 7.69
C GLN A 70 -12.41 15.56 6.24
N PHE A 71 -12.19 16.62 5.46
CA PHE A 71 -12.31 16.55 4.00
C PHE A 71 -11.12 15.79 3.43
N ARG A 72 -11.42 14.74 2.65
CA ARG A 72 -10.43 13.96 1.90
C ARG A 72 -10.56 14.29 0.41
N GLY A 73 -9.47 14.21 -0.32
CA GLY A 73 -9.46 14.46 -1.76
C GLY A 73 -8.81 15.78 -2.17
N TYR A 74 -7.99 16.37 -1.31
CA TYR A 74 -7.06 17.46 -1.66
C TYR A 74 -5.65 16.92 -1.89
N VAL A 75 -4.81 17.71 -2.56
CA VAL A 75 -3.39 17.39 -2.76
C VAL A 75 -2.69 17.26 -1.42
N ASP A 76 -2.06 16.11 -1.17
CA ASP A 76 -1.18 15.88 -0.03
C ASP A 76 0.23 15.54 -0.52
N LEU A 77 1.18 16.43 -0.22
CA LEU A 77 2.61 16.27 -0.53
C LEU A 77 3.46 15.95 0.71
N GLY A 78 2.82 15.64 1.85
CA GLY A 78 3.51 15.39 3.12
C GLY A 78 4.12 16.64 3.76
N THR A 79 3.71 17.84 3.33
CA THR A 79 4.18 19.13 3.86
C THR A 79 3.51 19.51 5.19
N GLY A 80 2.51 18.74 5.63
CA GLY A 80 1.74 19.01 6.85
C GLY A 80 0.79 20.21 6.73
N ILE A 81 0.63 20.76 5.53
CA ILE A 81 -0.31 21.84 5.24
C ILE A 81 -1.66 21.18 4.96
N ASN A 82 -2.63 21.43 5.82
CA ASN A 82 -4.03 21.06 5.62
C ASN A 82 -4.84 22.35 5.54
N ASP A 83 -4.93 22.91 4.33
CA ASP A 83 -5.72 24.10 4.05
C ASP A 83 -6.77 23.74 2.99
N ASP A 84 -8.00 24.23 3.15
CA ASP A 84 -9.09 24.01 2.19
C ASP A 84 -8.86 24.79 0.87
N SER A 85 -7.84 25.64 0.83
CA SER A 85 -7.37 26.29 -0.40
C SER A 85 -6.54 25.36 -1.31
N LEU A 86 -6.19 24.16 -0.84
CA LEU A 86 -5.39 23.22 -1.63
C LEU A 86 -6.17 22.71 -2.84
N PRO A 87 -5.51 22.56 -4.00
CA PRO A 87 -6.17 22.07 -5.20
C PRO A 87 -6.56 20.59 -5.08
N GLU A 88 -7.54 20.19 -5.88
CA GLU A 88 -7.91 18.79 -6.06
C GLU A 88 -6.81 18.04 -6.84
N PRO A 89 -6.36 16.86 -6.37
CA PRO A 89 -5.30 16.11 -7.01
C PRO A 89 -5.81 15.52 -8.33
N THR A 90 -4.97 15.62 -9.37
CA THR A 90 -5.25 15.02 -10.69
C THR A 90 -4.53 13.69 -10.85
N ASP A 91 -3.40 13.53 -10.17
CA ASP A 91 -2.54 12.36 -10.24
C ASP A 91 -2.11 11.95 -8.82
N ALA A 92 -1.93 10.65 -8.63
CA ALA A 92 -1.37 10.06 -7.43
C ALA A 92 0.01 9.48 -7.73
N LEU A 93 1.00 9.80 -6.90
CA LEU A 93 2.35 9.26 -7.03
C LEU A 93 2.44 7.91 -6.30
N ALA A 94 2.65 6.83 -7.05
CA ALA A 94 2.77 5.47 -6.53
C ALA A 94 4.24 5.08 -6.37
N PHE A 95 4.60 4.57 -5.18
CA PHE A 95 5.93 4.04 -4.87
C PHE A 95 5.85 2.54 -4.65
N MET A 96 6.65 1.76 -5.38
CA MET A 96 6.70 0.31 -5.23
C MET A 96 8.14 -0.17 -5.05
N ALA A 97 8.42 -0.85 -3.93
CA ALA A 97 9.69 -1.50 -3.70
C ALA A 97 9.63 -2.96 -4.17
N VAL A 98 10.42 -3.31 -5.19
CA VAL A 98 10.47 -4.64 -5.80
C VAL A 98 11.79 -5.32 -5.44
N LEU A 99 11.71 -6.48 -4.80
CA LEU A 99 12.89 -7.27 -4.43
C LEU A 99 13.48 -7.97 -5.66
N VAL A 100 14.69 -7.57 -6.06
CA VAL A 100 15.34 -8.12 -7.27
C VAL A 100 16.03 -9.45 -7.00
N ASN A 101 16.37 -9.76 -5.75
CA ASN A 101 17.07 -10.99 -5.37
C ASN A 101 16.24 -11.92 -4.47
N LEU A 102 14.90 -11.90 -4.61
CA LEU A 102 13.97 -12.68 -3.81
C LEU A 102 14.30 -14.19 -3.78
N LEU A 103 14.71 -14.76 -4.90
CA LEU A 103 15.06 -16.20 -5.02
C LEU A 103 16.28 -16.58 -4.17
N VAL A 104 17.25 -15.67 -4.05
CA VAL A 104 18.46 -15.86 -3.24
C VAL A 104 18.11 -15.86 -1.74
N LEU A 105 17.11 -15.08 -1.35
CA LEU A 105 16.61 -14.99 0.03
C LEU A 105 15.75 -16.21 0.42
N LEU A 106 14.98 -16.77 -0.51
CA LEU A 106 14.12 -17.94 -0.28
C LEU A 106 14.88 -19.29 -0.30
N GLY A 107 16.22 -19.27 -0.41
CA GLY A 107 17.03 -20.49 -0.34
C GLY A 107 16.85 -21.46 -1.51
N ARG A 108 16.17 -21.04 -2.60
CA ARG A 108 16.05 -21.85 -3.81
C ARG A 108 17.34 -21.71 -4.62
N ARG A 109 18.24 -22.70 -4.47
CA ARG A 109 19.42 -22.87 -5.34
C ARG A 109 18.98 -22.85 -6.80
N LYS A 110 19.75 -22.18 -7.67
CA LYS A 110 19.61 -22.33 -9.12
C LYS A 110 19.61 -23.83 -9.46
N PRO A 111 18.71 -24.33 -10.31
CA PRO A 111 18.91 -25.63 -10.93
C PRO A 111 20.21 -25.55 -11.73
N THR A 112 21.12 -26.47 -11.43
CA THR A 112 22.39 -26.70 -12.13
C THR A 112 22.19 -26.88 -13.63
#